data_AF-A0A6C0BBJ0-F1
#
_entry.id   AF-A0A6C0BBJ0-F1
#
_cell.length_a   1.000
_cell.length_b   1.000
_cell.length_c   1.000
_cell.angle_alpha   90.00
_cell.angle_beta   90.00
_cell.angle_gamma   90.00
#
_symmetry.space_group_name_H-M   'P 1'
#
loop_
_entity.id
_entity.type
_entity.pdbx_description
1 polymer ?
#
loop_
_entity_poly.entity_id
_entity_poly.type
_entity_poly.pdbx_seq_one_letter_code
_entity_poly.pdbx_strand_id
1 'polypeptide(L)'
;MCYSAEVSLGTFSAVTLICIYLWIRNNKIDRAVALILLFSVLMQLFEYILWLNQECNLTNKIVSAMIPTYLFFQPMILALIVWQMNAGWGNLYPLIVYLSILIGIPYFIYYYKTSSRELCIKKGEHNHLDWNLDNNLFNNTPFNTILLLSYYFIVFYTIGTLKNRTLSAIFVILWGTSLVITNKLYNRVWGSLWCQSGNAAALFALFV
;
A
#
# COMPACT_ATOMS: atom_id res chain seq x y z
N MET A 1 8.17 4.00 7.27
CA MET A 1 7.02 3.54 8.08
C MET A 1 6.69 4.68 9.00
N CYS A 2 5.53 4.69 9.63
CA CYS A 2 5.37 5.59 10.75
C CYS A 2 6.12 4.98 11.97
N TYR A 3 6.98 5.78 12.61
CA TYR A 3 7.91 5.33 13.65
C TYR A 3 7.26 5.19 15.04
N SER A 4 5.99 5.54 15.18
CA SER A 4 5.26 5.43 16.44
C SER A 4 3.75 5.32 16.20
N ALA A 5 3.03 4.89 17.24
CA ALA A 5 1.57 4.83 17.26
C ALA A 5 0.94 6.19 16.91
N GLU A 6 1.45 7.27 17.52
CA GLU A 6 0.93 8.63 17.37
C GLU A 6 1.07 9.11 15.93
N VAL A 7 2.21 8.83 15.28
CA VAL A 7 2.45 9.22 13.88
C VAL A 7 1.57 8.39 12.93
N SER A 8 1.40 7.09 13.18
CA SER A 8 0.51 6.22 12.41
C SER A 8 -0.94 6.69 12.48
N LEU A 9 -1.45 6.93 13.69
CA LEU A 9 -2.82 7.41 13.89
C LEU A 9 -3.01 8.81 13.31
N GLY A 10 -2.08 9.73 13.57
CA GLY A 10 -2.12 11.10 13.05
C GLY A 10 -2.17 11.12 11.51
N THR A 11 -1.33 10.30 10.86
CA THR A 11 -1.35 10.13 9.41
C THR A 11 -2.68 9.60 8.91
N PHE A 12 -3.19 8.52 9.53
CA PHE A 12 -4.48 7.95 9.17
C PHE A 12 -5.62 8.97 9.28
N SER A 13 -5.71 9.68 10.40
CA SER A 13 -6.74 10.69 10.63
C SER A 13 -6.63 11.87 9.66
N ALA A 14 -5.43 12.43 9.48
CA ALA A 14 -5.22 13.58 8.62
C ALA A 14 -5.56 13.26 7.15
N VAL A 15 -5.04 12.15 6.62
CA VAL A 15 -5.34 11.71 5.24
C VAL A 15 -6.82 11.38 5.09
N THR A 16 -7.46 10.75 6.08
CA THR A 16 -8.89 10.45 6.03
C THR A 16 -9.73 11.71 5.93
N LEU A 17 -9.42 12.76 6.70
CA LEU A 17 -10.10 14.05 6.62
C LEU A 17 -9.95 14.70 5.23
N ILE A 18 -8.74 14.62 4.64
CA ILE A 18 -8.50 15.08 3.28
C ILE A 18 -9.33 14.27 2.28
N CYS A 19 -9.38 12.94 2.41
CA CYS A 19 -10.19 12.08 1.55
C CYS A 19 -11.69 12.40 1.63
N ILE A 20 -12.22 12.69 2.83
CA ILE A 20 -13.61 13.13 3.02
C ILE A 20 -13.83 14.44 2.27
N TYR A 21 -12.92 15.40 2.38
CA TYR A 21 -13.02 16.67 1.68
C TYR A 21 -12.97 16.52 0.15
N LEU A 22 -12.03 15.73 -0.38
CA LEU A 22 -11.94 15.41 -1.81
C LEU A 22 -13.21 14.70 -2.31
N TRP A 23 -13.79 13.83 -1.50
CA TRP A 23 -15.05 13.16 -1.85
C TRP A 23 -16.22 14.14 -2.01
N ILE A 24 -16.30 15.14 -1.12
CA ILE A 24 -17.34 16.17 -1.12
C ILE A 24 -17.23 17.10 -2.34
N ARG A 25 -16.01 17.37 -2.85
CA ARG A 25 -15.81 18.15 -4.10
C ARG A 25 -16.53 17.56 -5.31
N ASN A 26 -16.86 16.26 -5.27
CA ASN A 26 -17.69 15.59 -6.28
C ASN A 26 -17.11 15.60 -7.71
N ASN A 27 -15.80 15.76 -7.86
CA ASN A 27 -15.10 15.48 -9.12
C ASN A 27 -14.77 13.98 -9.23
N LYS A 28 -14.87 13.38 -10.42
CA LYS A 28 -14.58 11.95 -10.63
C LYS A 28 -13.13 11.59 -10.28
N ILE A 29 -12.19 12.46 -10.62
CA ILE A 29 -10.77 12.26 -10.33
C ILE A 29 -10.54 12.40 -8.82
N ASP A 30 -11.10 13.44 -8.18
CA ASP A 30 -10.99 13.64 -6.72
C ASP A 30 -11.54 12.45 -5.94
N ARG A 31 -12.69 11.89 -6.35
CA ARG A 31 -13.27 10.69 -5.73
C ARG A 31 -12.37 9.47 -5.90
N ALA A 32 -11.80 9.26 -7.09
CA ALA A 32 -10.87 8.16 -7.31
C ALA A 32 -9.60 8.33 -6.46
N VAL A 33 -9.04 9.53 -6.41
CA VAL A 33 -7.86 9.87 -5.61
C VAL A 33 -8.17 9.69 -4.12
N ALA A 34 -9.33 10.15 -3.64
CA ALA A 34 -9.78 9.96 -2.27
C ALA A 34 -9.84 8.47 -1.91
N LEU A 35 -10.41 7.62 -2.78
CA LEU A 35 -10.46 6.18 -2.53
C LEU A 35 -9.07 5.52 -2.58
N ILE A 36 -8.20 5.93 -3.51
CA ILE A 36 -6.83 5.44 -3.62
C ILE A 36 -6.04 5.78 -2.34
N LEU A 37 -6.12 7.02 -1.89
CA LEU A 37 -5.43 7.51 -0.68
C LEU A 37 -6.02 6.87 0.58
N LEU A 38 -7.35 6.81 0.68
CA LEU A 38 -8.03 6.18 1.82
C LEU A 38 -7.66 4.71 1.93
N PHE A 39 -7.68 3.98 0.82
CA PHE A 39 -7.24 2.59 0.81
C PHE A 39 -5.80 2.51 1.25
N SER A 40 -4.89 3.25 0.60
CA SER A 40 -3.44 3.26 0.90
C SER A 40 -3.12 3.55 2.37
N VAL A 41 -3.86 4.44 3.02
CA VAL A 41 -3.62 4.83 4.41
C VAL A 41 -4.20 3.84 5.43
N LEU A 42 -5.02 2.86 5.04
CA LEU A 42 -5.43 1.76 5.94
C LEU A 42 -4.22 1.00 6.51
N MET A 43 -3.11 0.97 5.76
CA MET A 43 -1.85 0.42 6.25
C MET A 43 -1.38 1.12 7.55
N GLN A 44 -1.63 2.42 7.70
CA GLN A 44 -1.26 3.17 8.90
C GLN A 44 -2.14 2.83 10.09
N LEU A 45 -3.39 2.44 9.86
CA LEU A 45 -4.24 1.91 10.93
C LEU A 45 -3.73 0.54 11.42
N PHE A 46 -3.24 -0.32 10.53
CA PHE A 46 -2.60 -1.58 10.93
C PHE A 46 -1.31 -1.33 11.72
N GLU A 47 -0.46 -0.41 11.26
CA GLU A 47 0.76 -0.02 12.00
C GLU A 47 0.43 0.53 13.40
N TYR A 48 -0.60 1.38 13.53
CA TYR A 48 -1.06 1.88 14.83
C TYR A 48 -1.44 0.75 15.79
N ILE A 49 -2.27 -0.20 15.34
CA ILE A 49 -2.70 -1.31 16.20
C ILE A 49 -1.50 -2.18 16.60
N LEU A 50 -0.55 -2.41 15.70
CA LEU A 50 0.68 -3.13 16.02
C LEU A 50 1.55 -2.39 17.02
N TRP A 51 1.70 -1.07 16.89
CA TRP A 51 2.43 -0.25 17.86
C TRP A 51 1.84 -0.36 19.28
N LEU A 52 0.51 -0.45 19.41
CA LEU A 52 -0.15 -0.69 20.69
C LEU A 52 0.00 -2.12 21.23
N ASN A 53 0.29 -3.09 20.36
CA ASN A 53 0.33 -4.52 20.69
C ASN A 53 1.70 -5.11 20.38
N GLN A 54 2.73 -4.74 21.15
CA GLN A 54 4.09 -5.26 20.96
C GLN A 54 4.30 -6.68 21.52
N GLU A 55 3.40 -7.12 22.40
CA GLU A 55 3.29 -8.51 22.81
C GLU A 55 2.73 -9.32 21.64
N CYS A 56 3.28 -10.51 21.32
CA CYS A 56 2.77 -11.39 20.26
C CYS A 56 1.42 -12.04 20.64
N ASN A 57 0.47 -11.24 21.10
CA ASN A 57 -0.87 -11.63 21.45
C ASN A 57 -1.71 -11.90 20.18
N LEU A 58 -2.93 -12.36 20.38
CA LEU A 58 -3.85 -12.68 19.27
C LEU A 58 -4.07 -11.47 18.34
N THR A 59 -4.21 -10.27 18.91
CA THR A 59 -4.39 -9.02 18.14
C THR A 59 -3.22 -8.77 17.20
N ASN A 60 -1.98 -8.85 17.71
CA ASN A 60 -0.78 -8.70 16.90
C ASN A 60 -0.74 -9.74 15.78
N LYS A 61 -0.98 -11.02 16.10
CA LYS A 61 -0.95 -12.11 15.11
C LYS A 61 -1.97 -11.89 13.99
N ILE A 62 -3.19 -11.48 14.32
CA ILE A 62 -4.25 -11.18 13.34
C ILE A 62 -3.84 -10.01 12.45
N VAL A 63 -3.45 -8.87 13.03
CA VAL A 63 -3.11 -7.67 12.24
C VAL A 63 -1.86 -7.92 11.38
N SER A 64 -0.88 -8.65 11.91
CA SER A 64 0.31 -9.08 11.16
C SER A 64 -0.07 -9.93 9.93
N ALA A 65 -1.08 -10.80 10.04
CA ALA A 65 -1.60 -11.57 8.91
C ALA A 65 -2.44 -10.74 7.92
N MET A 66 -3.08 -9.65 8.39
CA MET A 66 -3.85 -8.76 7.51
C MET A 66 -2.95 -7.96 6.55
N ILE A 67 -1.73 -7.60 6.96
CA ILE A 67 -0.82 -6.77 6.14
C ILE A 67 -0.48 -7.40 4.78
N PRO A 68 0.06 -8.64 4.69
CA PRO A 68 0.35 -9.26 3.40
C PRO A 68 -0.91 -9.46 2.56
N THR A 69 -2.07 -9.71 3.20
CA THR A 69 -3.38 -9.77 2.52
C THR A 69 -3.75 -8.44 1.89
N TYR A 70 -3.64 -7.37 2.66
CA TYR A 70 -3.92 -6.02 2.21
C TYR A 70 -3.00 -5.60 1.07
N LEU A 71 -1.69 -5.83 1.20
CA LEU A 71 -0.71 -5.52 0.15
C LEU A 71 -0.97 -6.32 -1.13
N PHE A 72 -1.33 -7.60 -1.00
CA PHE A 72 -1.67 -8.43 -2.15
C PHE A 72 -2.87 -7.87 -2.93
N PHE A 73 -3.93 -7.45 -2.24
CA PHE A 73 -5.13 -6.90 -2.88
C PHE A 73 -4.99 -5.47 -3.37
N GLN A 74 -4.03 -4.70 -2.82
CA GLN A 74 -3.83 -3.30 -3.16
C GLN A 74 -3.76 -3.00 -4.66
N PRO A 75 -2.89 -3.61 -5.48
CA PRO A 75 -2.82 -3.30 -6.92
C PRO A 75 -4.14 -3.54 -7.65
N MET A 76 -4.86 -4.60 -7.28
CA MET A 76 -6.17 -4.95 -7.84
C MET A 76 -7.22 -3.89 -7.48
N ILE A 77 -7.30 -3.50 -6.20
CA ILE A 77 -8.27 -2.51 -5.73
C ILE A 77 -7.98 -1.13 -6.35
N LEU A 78 -6.72 -0.72 -6.44
CA LEU A 78 -6.35 0.54 -7.08
C LEU A 78 -6.77 0.54 -8.56
N ALA A 79 -6.46 -0.53 -9.31
CA ALA A 79 -6.85 -0.66 -10.71
C ALA A 79 -8.39 -0.64 -10.87
N LEU A 80 -9.11 -1.31 -9.98
CA LEU A 80 -10.57 -1.32 -9.96
C LEU A 80 -11.15 0.08 -9.71
N ILE A 81 -10.60 0.84 -8.76
CA ILE A 81 -11.04 2.22 -8.47
C ILE A 81 -10.88 3.09 -9.72
N VAL A 82 -9.69 3.09 -10.33
CA VAL A 82 -9.41 3.92 -11.51
C VAL A 82 -10.31 3.53 -12.69
N TRP A 83 -10.54 2.24 -12.88
CA TRP A 83 -11.42 1.73 -13.93
C TRP A 83 -12.88 2.16 -13.71
N GLN A 84 -13.46 1.84 -12.55
CA GLN A 84 -14.88 2.09 -12.25
C GLN A 84 -15.21 3.58 -12.23
N MET A 85 -14.28 4.41 -11.76
CA MET A 85 -14.46 5.86 -11.73
C MET A 85 -14.14 6.54 -13.08
N ASN A 86 -13.65 5.80 -14.09
CA ASN A 86 -13.13 6.33 -15.35
C ASN A 86 -12.13 7.48 -15.11
N ALA A 87 -11.25 7.30 -14.11
CA ALA A 87 -10.34 8.33 -13.63
C ALA A 87 -9.00 8.33 -14.36
N GLY A 88 -8.68 7.26 -15.09
CA GLY A 88 -7.44 7.13 -15.84
C GLY A 88 -7.62 7.10 -17.36
N TRP A 89 -6.54 7.31 -18.09
CA TRP A 89 -6.48 7.29 -19.57
C TRP A 89 -5.96 5.96 -20.13
N GLY A 90 -5.35 5.12 -19.29
CA GLY A 90 -4.96 3.75 -19.64
C GLY A 90 -6.16 2.82 -19.88
N ASN A 91 -5.92 1.68 -20.54
CA ASN A 91 -6.93 0.67 -20.87
C ASN A 91 -6.63 -0.72 -20.27
N LEU A 92 -5.53 -0.88 -19.54
CA LEU A 92 -5.12 -2.20 -19.01
C LEU A 92 -5.82 -2.59 -17.71
N TYR A 93 -6.58 -1.71 -17.06
CA TYR A 93 -7.16 -2.01 -15.74
C TYR A 93 -8.05 -3.26 -15.69
N PRO A 94 -8.96 -3.52 -16.67
CA PRO A 94 -9.77 -4.74 -16.65
C PRO A 94 -8.91 -6.00 -16.74
N LEU A 95 -7.86 -5.98 -17.57
CA LEU A 95 -6.90 -7.07 -17.70
C LEU A 95 -6.13 -7.27 -16.40
N ILE A 96 -5.66 -6.19 -15.76
CA ILE A 96 -4.98 -6.24 -14.47
C ILE A 96 -5.87 -6.88 -13.40
N VAL A 97 -7.13 -6.46 -13.28
CA VAL A 97 -8.09 -7.03 -12.34
C VAL A 97 -8.33 -8.51 -12.64
N TYR A 98 -8.54 -8.86 -13.91
CA TYR A 98 -8.75 -10.24 -14.34
C TYR A 98 -7.55 -11.13 -14.01
N LEU A 99 -6.32 -10.72 -14.34
CA LEU A 99 -5.10 -11.49 -14.04
C LEU A 99 -4.85 -11.60 -12.53
N SER A 100 -5.17 -10.56 -11.75
CA SER A 100 -5.08 -10.59 -10.29
C SER A 100 -6.03 -11.64 -9.70
N ILE A 101 -7.24 -11.76 -10.24
CA ILE A 101 -8.20 -12.79 -9.82
C ILE A 101 -7.77 -14.18 -10.29
N LEU A 102 -7.39 -14.33 -11.56
CA LEU A 102 -7.11 -15.63 -12.18
C LEU A 102 -5.82 -16.27 -11.66
N ILE A 103 -4.75 -15.48 -11.51
CA ILE A 103 -3.41 -15.96 -11.17
C ILE A 103 -3.08 -15.59 -9.73
N GLY A 104 -3.35 -14.34 -9.35
CA GLY A 104 -2.99 -13.82 -8.03
C GLY A 104 -3.70 -14.57 -6.91
N ILE A 105 -5.03 -14.67 -6.93
CA ILE A 105 -5.81 -15.25 -5.82
C ILE A 105 -5.44 -16.73 -5.58
N PRO A 106 -5.36 -17.61 -6.60
CA PRO A 106 -4.92 -18.99 -6.39
C PRO A 106 -3.51 -19.09 -5.82
N TYR A 107 -2.58 -18.26 -6.31
CA TYR A 107 -1.22 -18.22 -5.78
C TYR A 107 -1.20 -17.76 -4.31
N PHE A 108 -1.98 -16.73 -3.97
CA PHE A 108 -2.09 -16.23 -2.61
C PHE A 108 -2.66 -17.29 -1.65
N ILE A 109 -3.68 -18.05 -2.08
CA ILE A 109 -4.22 -19.18 -1.30
C ILE A 109 -3.16 -20.27 -1.12
N TYR A 110 -2.43 -20.63 -2.19
CA TYR A 110 -1.33 -21.59 -2.12
C TYR A 110 -0.24 -21.13 -1.14
N TYR A 111 0.13 -19.86 -1.20
CA TYR A 111 1.12 -19.25 -0.31
C TYR A 111 0.68 -19.34 1.16
N TYR A 112 -0.57 -18.99 1.47
CA TYR A 112 -1.08 -19.09 2.85
C TYR A 112 -1.14 -20.52 3.38
N LYS A 113 -1.49 -21.49 2.53
CA LYS A 113 -1.53 -22.90 2.93
C LYS A 113 -0.14 -23.49 3.19
N THR A 114 0.88 -23.01 2.48
CA THR A 114 2.24 -23.53 2.57
C THR A 114 3.11 -22.78 3.59
N SER A 115 2.70 -21.57 3.99
CA SER A 115 3.39 -20.77 5.00
C SER A 115 2.98 -21.18 6.42
N SER A 116 3.82 -21.95 7.12
CA SER A 116 3.58 -22.42 8.50
C SER A 116 3.90 -21.37 9.58
N ARG A 117 3.72 -20.08 9.29
CA ARG A 117 4.34 -19.01 10.09
C ARG A 117 3.45 -18.48 11.19
N GLU A 118 4.00 -18.41 12.40
CA GLU A 118 3.53 -17.48 13.42
C GLU A 118 3.93 -16.06 13.02
N LEU A 119 3.05 -15.37 12.29
CA LEU A 119 3.26 -13.97 11.94
C LEU A 119 3.13 -13.11 13.21
N CYS A 120 4.23 -12.46 13.61
CA CYS A 120 4.23 -11.49 14.69
C CYS A 120 5.18 -10.35 14.33
N ILE A 121 4.63 -9.14 14.19
CA ILE A 121 5.38 -7.94 13.85
C ILE A 121 5.66 -7.16 15.13
N LYS A 122 6.93 -6.81 15.35
CA LYS A 122 7.37 -6.06 16.54
C LYS A 122 8.27 -4.91 16.16
N LYS A 123 8.50 -4.02 17.12
CA LYS A 123 9.56 -3.01 17.05
C LYS A 123 10.92 -3.69 16.88
N GLY A 124 11.60 -3.40 15.77
CA GLY A 124 12.97 -3.81 15.50
C GLY A 124 14.02 -2.83 16.04
N GLU A 125 15.29 -3.09 15.73
CA GLU A 125 16.45 -2.40 16.29
C GLU A 125 16.50 -0.90 15.97
N HIS A 126 15.98 -0.46 14.82
CA HIS A 126 15.99 0.97 14.42
C HIS A 126 14.66 1.69 14.73
N ASN A 127 13.99 1.36 15.83
CA ASN A 127 12.73 1.99 16.25
C ASN A 127 11.64 2.03 15.16
N HIS A 128 11.58 1.00 14.31
CA HIS A 128 10.53 0.81 13.31
C HIS A 128 9.91 -0.57 13.51
N LEU A 129 8.72 -0.79 12.96
CA LEU A 129 8.12 -2.13 12.95
C LEU A 129 8.93 -3.01 12.01
N ASP A 130 9.60 -4.01 12.56
CA ASP A 130 10.20 -5.07 11.78
C ASP A 130 9.09 -6.04 11.39
N TRP A 131 8.76 -6.01 10.10
CA TRP A 131 7.72 -6.88 9.59
C TRP A 131 8.13 -8.34 9.65
N ASN A 132 9.43 -8.64 9.83
CA ASN A 132 10.06 -9.96 9.89
C ASN A 132 9.28 -11.01 9.09
N LEU A 133 8.81 -10.57 7.92
CA LEU A 133 8.18 -11.35 6.88
C LEU A 133 9.39 -12.02 6.25
N ASP A 134 9.91 -12.98 7.00
CA ASP A 134 11.07 -13.82 6.79
C ASP A 134 11.51 -13.77 5.32
N ASN A 135 12.79 -13.44 5.06
CA ASN A 135 13.43 -13.19 3.75
C ASN A 135 12.93 -14.11 2.61
N ASN A 136 12.39 -15.26 2.98
CA ASN A 136 11.62 -16.20 2.20
C ASN A 136 10.30 -15.71 1.54
N LEU A 137 9.62 -14.64 1.99
CA LEU A 137 8.41 -14.12 1.30
C LEU A 137 8.76 -13.58 -0.09
N PHE A 138 9.98 -13.03 -0.19
CA PHE A 138 10.69 -12.75 -1.43
C PHE A 138 11.90 -13.65 -1.55
N ASN A 139 11.76 -14.94 -1.25
CA ASN A 139 12.78 -15.90 -1.63
C ASN A 139 13.12 -15.63 -3.10
N ASN A 140 14.41 -15.62 -3.43
CA ASN A 140 14.98 -15.26 -4.75
C ASN A 140 14.59 -16.26 -5.86
N THR A 141 13.39 -16.85 -5.80
CA THR A 141 12.78 -17.51 -6.93
C THR A 141 12.44 -16.44 -7.98
N PRO A 142 12.67 -16.73 -9.27
CA PRO A 142 12.29 -15.81 -10.34
C PRO A 142 10.81 -15.41 -10.29
N PHE A 143 9.95 -16.31 -9.81
CA PHE A 143 8.51 -16.06 -9.73
C PHE A 143 8.15 -14.97 -8.71
N ASN A 144 8.71 -15.01 -7.50
CA ASN A 144 8.46 -13.98 -6.48
C ASN A 144 8.96 -12.62 -6.96
N THR A 145 10.10 -12.58 -7.66
CA THR A 145 10.62 -11.35 -8.29
C THR A 145 9.67 -10.82 -9.36
N ILE A 146 9.08 -11.69 -10.18
CA ILE A 146 8.08 -11.28 -11.17
C ILE A 146 6.84 -10.71 -10.49
N LEU A 147 6.33 -11.35 -9.44
CA LEU A 147 5.18 -10.86 -8.68
C LEU A 147 5.46 -9.49 -8.06
N LEU A 148 6.61 -9.35 -7.44
CA LEU A 148 7.14 -8.11 -6.88
C LEU A 148 7.20 -6.98 -7.92
N LEU A 149 7.81 -7.24 -9.08
CA LEU A 149 7.88 -6.26 -10.17
C LEU A 149 6.49 -5.94 -10.74
N SER A 150 5.61 -6.95 -10.84
CA SER A 150 4.23 -6.75 -11.31
C SER A 150 3.43 -5.88 -10.35
N TYR A 151 3.63 -6.04 -9.03
CA TYR A 151 3.01 -5.20 -8.01
C TYR A 151 3.37 -3.74 -8.22
N TYR A 152 4.67 -3.42 -8.32
CA TYR A 152 5.11 -2.05 -8.56
C TYR A 152 4.63 -1.52 -9.90
N PHE A 153 4.76 -2.32 -10.96
CA PHE A 153 4.27 -1.93 -12.28
C PHE A 153 2.79 -1.55 -12.24
N ILE A 154 1.93 -2.38 -11.63
CA ILE A 154 0.50 -2.10 -11.56
C ILE A 154 0.22 -0.84 -10.73
N VAL A 155 0.86 -0.70 -9.58
CA VAL A 155 0.69 0.49 -8.72
C VAL A 155 1.09 1.77 -9.47
N PHE A 156 2.30 1.80 -10.05
CA PHE A 156 2.80 2.95 -10.79
C PHE A 156 2.02 3.19 -12.09
N TYR A 157 1.56 2.14 -12.78
CA TYR A 157 0.71 2.27 -13.95
C TYR A 157 -0.62 2.91 -13.58
N THR A 158 -1.32 2.38 -12.57
CA THR A 158 -2.63 2.89 -12.14
C THR A 158 -2.58 4.36 -11.72
N ILE A 159 -1.55 4.75 -10.97
CA ILE A 159 -1.36 6.13 -10.53
C ILE A 159 -0.88 7.02 -11.69
N GLY A 160 0.12 6.55 -12.44
CA GLY A 160 0.73 7.25 -13.57
C GLY A 160 -0.25 7.55 -14.70
N THR A 161 -1.32 6.76 -14.80
CA THR A 161 -2.35 6.88 -15.83
C THR A 161 -3.58 7.68 -15.40
N LEU A 162 -3.58 8.33 -14.24
CA LEU A 162 -4.66 9.25 -13.87
C LEU A 162 -4.79 10.39 -14.90
N LYS A 163 -6.03 10.81 -15.20
CA LYS A 163 -6.33 11.86 -16.19
C LYS A 163 -5.75 13.22 -15.80
N ASN A 164 -5.68 13.53 -14.51
CA ASN A 164 -4.97 14.71 -14.03
C ASN A 164 -3.46 14.44 -14.06
N ARG A 165 -2.80 14.87 -15.13
CA ARG A 165 -1.37 14.58 -15.40
C ARG A 165 -0.45 15.18 -14.35
N THR A 166 -0.76 16.37 -13.83
CA THR A 166 0.04 17.03 -12.79
C THR A 166 0.01 16.22 -11.50
N LEU A 167 -1.20 15.82 -11.07
CA LEU A 167 -1.36 15.01 -9.87
C LEU A 167 -0.70 13.63 -10.02
N SER A 168 -0.89 13.00 -11.18
CA SER A 168 -0.24 11.73 -11.55
C SER A 168 1.28 11.81 -11.42
N ALA A 169 1.90 12.82 -12.04
CA ALA A 169 3.35 13.01 -12.00
C ALA A 169 3.86 13.22 -10.56
N ILE A 170 3.16 14.04 -9.77
CA ILE A 170 3.50 14.27 -8.36
C ILE A 170 3.44 12.95 -7.58
N PHE A 171 2.38 12.15 -7.74
CA PHE A 171 2.25 10.88 -7.02
C PHE A 171 3.35 9.90 -7.42
N VAL A 172 3.63 9.73 -8.71
CA VAL A 172 4.70 8.85 -9.20
C VAL A 172 6.06 9.27 -8.64
N ILE A 173 6.36 10.57 -8.63
CA ILE A 173 7.63 11.09 -8.07
C ILE A 173 7.70 10.83 -6.57
N LEU A 174 6.65 11.15 -5.80
CA LEU A 174 6.64 10.95 -4.35
C LEU A 174 6.77 9.48 -3.97
N TRP A 175 6.08 8.58 -4.68
CA TRP A 175 6.13 7.15 -4.40
C TRP A 175 7.46 6.54 -4.84
N GLY A 176 7.98 6.95 -6.00
CA GLY A 176 9.29 6.51 -6.50
C GLY A 176 10.45 6.98 -5.62
N THR A 177 10.44 8.24 -5.18
CA THR A 177 11.46 8.77 -4.26
C THR A 177 11.38 8.09 -2.89
N SER A 178 10.18 7.91 -2.35
CA SER A 178 9.97 7.14 -1.09
C SER A 178 10.53 5.72 -1.20
N LEU A 179 10.38 5.06 -2.35
CA LEU A 179 10.93 3.73 -2.61
C LEU A 179 12.46 3.71 -2.61
N VAL A 180 13.07 4.64 -3.33
CA VAL A 180 14.54 4.75 -3.39
C VAL A 180 15.12 5.07 -2.02
N ILE A 181 14.53 6.01 -1.27
CA ILE A 181 14.99 6.40 0.06
C ILE A 181 14.85 5.23 1.04
N THR A 182 13.68 4.58 1.06
CA THR A 182 13.42 3.43 1.93
C THR A 182 14.42 2.29 1.67
N ASN A 183 14.66 1.95 0.40
CA ASN A 183 15.59 0.88 0.05
C ASN A 183 17.03 1.22 0.46
N LYS A 184 17.45 2.49 0.36
CA LYS A 184 18.79 2.92 0.79
C LYS A 184 18.97 2.91 2.31
N LEU A 185 17.97 3.35 3.06
CA LEU A 185 18.08 3.52 4.51
C LEU A 185 17.86 2.22 5.30
N TYR A 186 16.93 1.37 4.84
CA TYR A 186 16.44 0.25 5.64
C TYR A 186 16.68 -1.12 5.00
N ASN A 187 17.57 -1.22 4.00
CA ASN A 187 18.05 -2.47 3.39
C ASN A 187 17.08 -3.66 3.53
N ARG A 188 16.04 -3.69 2.67
CA ARG A 188 14.99 -4.73 2.56
C ARG A 188 13.69 -4.51 3.35
N VAL A 189 13.53 -3.43 4.11
CA VAL A 189 12.24 -3.16 4.78
C VAL A 189 11.24 -2.52 3.80
N TRP A 190 10.40 -3.38 3.24
CA TRP A 190 9.34 -3.06 2.26
C TRP A 190 8.30 -2.04 2.73
N GLY A 191 8.03 -1.97 4.04
CA GLY A 191 6.83 -1.32 4.55
C GLY A 191 6.91 0.20 4.72
N SER A 192 8.04 0.83 4.40
CA SER A 192 8.24 2.24 4.75
C SER A 192 7.61 3.27 3.81
N LEU A 193 7.24 2.82 2.61
CA LEU A 193 6.73 3.62 1.50
C LEU A 193 5.55 4.53 1.87
N TRP A 194 4.61 3.99 2.64
CA TRP A 194 3.23 4.46 2.71
C TRP A 194 3.01 5.68 3.59
N CYS A 195 3.76 5.79 4.70
CA CYS A 195 3.56 6.85 5.68
C CYS A 195 3.94 8.23 5.10
N GLN A 196 5.11 8.35 4.48
CA GLN A 196 5.57 9.61 3.90
C GLN A 196 4.83 9.95 2.60
N SER A 197 4.70 8.95 1.71
CA SER A 197 4.06 9.18 0.42
C SER A 197 2.56 9.46 0.56
N GLY A 198 1.87 8.81 1.51
CA GLY A 198 0.46 9.03 1.78
C GLY A 198 0.15 10.45 2.26
N ASN A 199 0.90 10.95 3.24
CA ASN A 199 0.75 12.32 3.74
C ASN A 199 1.03 13.36 2.63
N ALA A 200 2.17 13.24 1.96
CA ALA A 200 2.55 14.19 0.92
C ALA A 200 1.55 14.17 -0.26
N ALA A 201 1.18 12.99 -0.75
CA ALA A 201 0.23 12.83 -1.84
C ALA A 201 -1.15 13.42 -1.49
N ALA A 202 -1.63 13.19 -0.26
CA ALA A 202 -2.89 13.76 0.21
C ALA A 202 -2.86 15.30 0.25
N LEU A 203 -1.78 15.89 0.77
CA LEU A 203 -1.63 17.35 0.80
C LEU A 203 -1.64 17.95 -0.61
N PHE A 204 -0.90 17.36 -1.57
CA PHE A 204 -0.91 17.86 -2.95
C PHE A 204 -2.27 17.71 -3.64
N ALA A 205 -3.02 16.63 -3.34
CA ALA A 205 -4.35 16.44 -3.88
C ALA A 205 -5.35 17.54 -3.46
N LEU A 206 -5.08 18.31 -2.41
CA LEU A 206 -5.92 19.46 -2.04
C LEU A 206 -5.84 20.62 -3.05
N PHE A 207 -4.72 20.77 -3.76
CA PHE A 207 -4.43 21.96 -4.55
C PHE A 207 -4.54 21.76 -6.07
N VAL A 208 -4.81 20.54 -6.52
CA VAL A 208 -4.78 20.11 -7.92
C VAL A 208 -6.14 19.55 -8.32
#